data_AF-A0A7C2AXD5-F1
#
_entry.id   AF-A0A7C2AXD5-F1
#
_cell.length_a   1.000
_cell.length_b   1.000
_cell.length_c   1.000
_cell.angle_alpha   90.00
_cell.angle_beta   90.00
_cell.angle_gamma   90.00
#
_symmetry.space_group_name_H-M   'P 1'
#
loop_
_entity.id
_entity.type
_entity.pdbx_description
1 polymer ?
#
loop_
_entity_poly.entity_id
_entity_poly.type
_entity_poly.pdbx_seq_one_letter_code
_entity_poly.pdbx_strand_id
1 'polypeptide(L)'
;GLLYLAAILRRNGFAVDFVDCLATRHPETSGGLNGERSKRRKFGTGNFLRTPIPKPAGLKDVPKTYSRYGITPEEFKAGLKAIERPAAVLVTSLMTYWYPGVFEAIRLAKEIFPGVPVILGGIYATLCTDHAQEHSGADFVLSGPGEETVWPLLKDITGCAPAFIPKAQTLDDHPYPAFNLPGGSDYVCLITSRGCPFRCAYCASHKLAPLFTQRAPEAVLREIYYWYHKYHIQDFTFYDDALLIKKKVHIWPILEEVIREKLPVRFHTPNALHIREIDDYTAYLLFRAGFKTIRFGFETANMARHRDMDGKICEGDLMQAIKYLRQAGFEAKEIGVYILSGLPGQEWREVAYSIDYVKAAGGMPYLAEYSPIPGSPLWPKAVETARFPIAADPIYQNNSLFPCAGDFSWETVQRIKMQVRAARGLSC
;
A
#
# COMPACT_ATOMS: atom_id res chain seq x y z
N GLY A 1 5.67 -2.31 7.47
CA GLY A 1 5.34 -2.74 8.84
C GLY A 1 6.33 -3.79 9.33
N LEU A 2 6.06 -5.08 9.09
CA LEU A 2 6.85 -6.18 9.67
C LEU A 2 8.36 -6.10 9.41
N LEU A 3 8.81 -5.69 8.22
CA LEU A 3 10.25 -5.59 7.94
C LEU A 3 10.96 -4.48 8.74
N TYR A 4 10.25 -3.41 9.12
CA TYR A 4 10.77 -2.42 10.07
C TYR A 4 10.87 -3.05 11.46
N LEU A 5 9.79 -3.70 11.93
CA LEU A 5 9.79 -4.39 13.23
C LEU A 5 10.88 -5.45 13.31
N ALA A 6 11.09 -6.24 12.26
CA ALA A 6 12.13 -7.25 12.20
C ALA A 6 13.54 -6.66 12.36
N ALA A 7 13.82 -5.53 11.72
CA ALA A 7 15.10 -4.83 11.86
C ALA A 7 15.29 -4.29 13.29
N ILE A 8 14.22 -3.74 13.87
CA ILE A 8 14.19 -3.23 15.24
C ILE A 8 14.37 -4.36 16.27
N LEU A 9 13.71 -5.50 16.10
CA LEU A 9 13.84 -6.69 16.94
C LEU A 9 15.26 -7.26 16.88
N ARG A 10 15.84 -7.38 15.67
CA ARG A 10 17.24 -7.80 15.50
C ARG A 10 18.22 -6.87 16.21
N ARG A 11 17.99 -5.56 16.16
CA ARG A 11 18.82 -4.58 16.89
C ARG A 11 18.73 -4.77 18.42
N ASN A 12 17.64 -5.35 18.92
CA ASN A 12 17.45 -5.71 20.32
C ASN A 12 17.87 -7.15 20.65
N GLY A 13 18.59 -7.83 19.75
CA GLY A 13 19.16 -9.16 19.99
C GLY A 13 18.21 -10.33 19.72
N PHE A 14 17.01 -10.09 19.20
CA PHE A 14 16.08 -11.16 18.85
C PHE A 14 16.50 -11.84 17.53
N ALA A 15 16.44 -13.17 17.51
CA ALA A 15 16.34 -13.92 16.26
C ALA A 15 14.96 -13.66 15.63
N VAL A 16 14.93 -13.47 14.31
CA VAL A 16 13.69 -13.15 13.59
C VAL A 16 13.64 -13.95 12.30
N ASP A 17 12.63 -14.81 12.21
CA ASP A 17 12.16 -15.45 11.00
C ASP A 17 11.03 -14.64 10.36
N PHE A 18 10.84 -14.82 9.06
CA PHE A 18 9.83 -14.08 8.30
C PHE A 18 9.17 -14.98 7.27
N VAL A 19 7.83 -15.00 7.29
CA VAL A 19 7.03 -15.71 6.29
C VAL A 19 6.22 -14.67 5.52
N ASP A 20 6.50 -14.55 4.22
CA ASP A 20 5.73 -13.70 3.33
C ASP A 20 4.59 -14.51 2.70
N CYS A 21 3.39 -14.36 3.26
CA CYS A 21 2.21 -15.04 2.70
C CYS A 21 1.87 -14.58 1.28
N LEU A 22 2.37 -13.42 0.83
CA LEU A 22 2.20 -12.91 -0.52
C LEU A 22 3.42 -13.17 -1.42
N ALA A 23 4.36 -14.01 -0.97
CA ALA A 23 5.55 -14.33 -1.73
C ALA A 23 5.18 -14.79 -3.16
N THR A 24 5.76 -14.10 -4.13
CA THR A 24 5.76 -14.53 -5.55
C THR A 24 7.00 -15.33 -5.90
N ARG A 25 7.93 -15.44 -4.95
CA ARG A 25 9.22 -16.12 -5.03
C ARG A 25 9.24 -17.21 -3.96
N HIS A 26 9.18 -18.47 -4.37
CA HIS A 26 9.78 -19.52 -3.57
C HIS A 26 10.92 -20.12 -4.40
N PRO A 27 12.18 -19.97 -3.98
CA PRO A 27 13.32 -20.62 -4.63
C PRO A 27 13.29 -22.14 -4.46
N GLU A 28 12.57 -22.68 -3.45
CA GLU A 28 12.70 -24.09 -3.05
C GLU A 28 11.39 -24.89 -2.91
N THR A 29 10.20 -24.31 -3.16
CA THR A 29 9.00 -25.15 -3.38
C THR A 29 8.84 -25.44 -4.87
N SER A 30 9.60 -26.43 -5.34
CA SER A 30 9.23 -27.23 -6.51
C SER A 30 7.94 -27.99 -6.20
N GLY A 31 6.79 -27.31 -6.22
CA GLY A 31 5.55 -27.94 -5.78
C GLY A 31 4.32 -27.06 -5.71
N GLY A 32 4.23 -25.97 -6.49
CA GLY A 32 2.90 -25.49 -6.85
C GLY A 32 2.24 -26.56 -7.70
N LEU A 33 1.17 -27.19 -7.19
CA LEU A 33 0.23 -27.97 -8.01
C LEU A 33 -0.15 -27.07 -9.20
N ASN A 34 0.43 -27.36 -10.36
CA ASN A 34 0.34 -26.64 -11.65
C ASN A 34 1.24 -25.41 -11.87
N GLY A 35 2.53 -25.46 -11.50
CA GLY A 35 3.65 -25.06 -12.38
C GLY A 35 3.72 -23.65 -13.02
N GLU A 36 2.81 -22.72 -12.76
CA GLU A 36 2.84 -21.38 -13.36
C GLU A 36 3.44 -20.36 -12.40
N ARG A 37 4.73 -20.09 -12.60
CA ARG A 37 5.40 -18.92 -12.01
C ARG A 37 4.68 -17.66 -12.50
N SER A 38 4.28 -16.76 -11.58
CA SER A 38 3.83 -15.43 -11.99
C SER A 38 4.97 -14.72 -12.73
N LYS A 39 4.75 -14.40 -14.01
CA LYS A 39 5.74 -13.70 -14.83
C LYS A 39 6.00 -12.32 -14.22
N ARG A 40 7.17 -12.13 -13.63
CA ARG A 40 7.67 -10.81 -13.24
C ARG A 40 7.78 -9.95 -14.50
N ARG A 41 7.26 -8.74 -14.42
CA ARG A 41 7.32 -7.69 -15.44
C ARG A 41 8.44 -6.72 -15.08
N LYS A 42 8.60 -5.68 -15.91
CA LYS A 42 9.58 -4.61 -15.71
C LYS A 42 9.50 -4.04 -14.28
N PHE A 43 10.66 -3.72 -13.72
CA PHE A 43 10.83 -3.14 -12.37
C PHE A 43 10.34 -4.05 -11.22
N GLY A 44 10.37 -5.37 -11.41
CA GLY A 44 9.96 -6.32 -10.36
C GLY A 44 8.45 -6.40 -10.12
N THR A 45 7.63 -5.76 -10.96
CA THR A 45 6.16 -5.81 -10.85
C THR A 45 5.61 -7.17 -11.25
N GLY A 46 4.44 -7.55 -10.75
CA GLY A 46 3.83 -8.85 -11.08
C GLY A 46 2.48 -9.04 -10.41
N ASN A 47 1.75 -10.06 -10.84
CA ASN A 47 0.54 -10.48 -10.14
C ASN A 47 0.92 -11.46 -9.02
N PHE A 48 0.14 -11.49 -7.95
CA PHE A 48 0.24 -12.58 -6.97
C PHE A 48 -0.30 -13.88 -7.56
N LEU A 49 0.18 -15.02 -7.06
CA LEU A 49 -0.49 -16.30 -7.27
C LEU A 49 -1.93 -16.17 -6.77
N ARG A 50 -2.89 -16.72 -7.52
CA ARG A 50 -4.31 -16.59 -7.20
C ARG A 50 -5.00 -17.95 -7.26
N THR A 51 -5.51 -18.40 -6.12
CA THR A 51 -6.23 -19.68 -6.01
C THR A 51 -7.71 -19.44 -5.71
N PRO A 52 -8.64 -19.85 -6.58
CA PRO A 52 -10.08 -19.75 -6.30
C PRO A 52 -10.47 -20.48 -5.02
N ILE A 53 -11.28 -19.83 -4.18
CA ILE A 53 -11.82 -20.41 -2.94
C ILE A 53 -13.32 -20.08 -2.83
N PRO A 54 -14.09 -20.79 -1.99
CA PRO A 54 -15.51 -20.51 -1.80
C PRO A 54 -15.76 -19.05 -1.41
N LYS A 55 -16.83 -18.47 -1.95
CA LYS A 55 -17.23 -17.11 -1.59
C LYS A 55 -17.76 -17.07 -0.16
N PRO A 56 -17.41 -16.03 0.61
CA PRO A 56 -18.06 -15.72 1.88
C PRO A 56 -19.58 -15.58 1.73
N ALA A 57 -20.30 -15.74 2.85
CA ALA A 57 -21.72 -15.44 2.90
C ALA A 57 -21.98 -13.99 2.44
N GLY A 58 -23.14 -13.76 1.80
CA GLY A 58 -23.52 -12.44 1.30
C GLY A 58 -22.84 -11.99 0.00
N LEU A 59 -21.90 -12.76 -0.58
CA LEU A 59 -21.20 -12.40 -1.83
C LEU A 59 -21.53 -13.33 -3.02
N LYS A 60 -22.53 -14.21 -2.90
CA LYS A 60 -22.82 -15.25 -3.91
C LYS A 60 -23.16 -14.68 -5.29
N ASP A 61 -23.85 -13.54 -5.31
CA ASP A 61 -24.31 -12.75 -6.47
C ASP A 61 -23.19 -11.92 -7.14
N VAL A 62 -22.03 -11.76 -6.49
CA VAL A 62 -20.88 -11.07 -7.07
C VAL A 62 -20.29 -11.93 -8.19
N PRO A 63 -20.24 -11.50 -9.46
CA PRO A 63 -19.81 -12.32 -10.60
C PRO A 63 -18.31 -12.64 -10.57
N LYS A 64 -17.51 -11.89 -9.81
CA LYS A 64 -16.07 -12.12 -9.68
C LYS A 64 -15.77 -13.40 -8.90
N THR A 65 -14.74 -14.12 -9.33
CA THR A 65 -14.15 -15.21 -8.54
C THR A 65 -13.53 -14.66 -7.26
N TYR A 66 -13.87 -15.25 -6.11
CA TYR A 66 -13.20 -14.97 -4.85
C TYR A 66 -11.98 -15.90 -4.73
N SER A 67 -10.85 -15.37 -4.29
CA SER A 67 -9.58 -16.10 -4.37
C SER A 67 -8.64 -15.74 -3.24
N ARG A 68 -7.86 -16.73 -2.80
CA ARG A 68 -6.65 -16.54 -2.01
C ARG A 68 -5.56 -15.95 -2.91
N TYR A 69 -4.77 -15.02 -2.37
CA TYR A 69 -3.59 -14.49 -3.03
C TYR A 69 -2.34 -14.92 -2.26
N GLY A 70 -1.30 -15.32 -2.99
CA GLY A 70 -0.03 -15.77 -2.42
C GLY A 70 0.03 -17.28 -2.19
N ILE A 71 0.80 -17.71 -1.19
CA ILE A 71 1.11 -19.11 -0.92
C ILE A 71 -0.11 -19.90 -0.43
N THR A 72 -0.06 -21.22 -0.58
CA THR A 72 -1.09 -22.15 -0.08
C THR A 72 -0.98 -22.37 1.43
N PRO A 73 -2.06 -22.83 2.10
CA PRO A 73 -2.01 -23.24 3.52
C PRO A 73 -0.96 -24.31 3.79
N GLU A 74 -0.75 -25.23 2.85
CA GLU A 74 0.24 -26.29 2.93
C GLU A 74 1.67 -25.74 2.89
N GLU A 75 1.95 -24.81 1.97
CA GLU A 75 3.23 -24.10 1.90
C GLU A 75 3.47 -23.24 3.15
N PHE A 76 2.43 -22.55 3.64
CA PHE A 76 2.53 -21.78 4.89
C PHE A 76 2.86 -22.69 6.08
N LYS A 77 2.14 -23.81 6.25
CA LYS A 77 2.43 -24.82 7.28
C LYS A 77 3.85 -25.36 7.15
N ALA A 78 4.31 -25.66 5.93
CA ALA A 78 5.67 -26.15 5.69
C ALA A 78 6.72 -25.10 6.10
N GLY A 79 6.51 -23.84 5.73
CA GLY A 79 7.36 -22.72 6.15
C GLY A 79 7.43 -22.55 7.66
N LEU A 80 6.28 -22.64 8.36
CA LEU A 80 6.24 -22.58 9.82
C LEU A 80 6.96 -23.78 10.47
N LYS A 81 6.81 -24.99 9.95
CA LYS A 81 7.49 -26.19 10.48
C LYS A 81 9.01 -26.15 10.31
N ALA A 82 9.52 -25.37 9.37
CA ALA A 82 10.94 -25.17 9.16
C ALA A 82 11.57 -24.14 10.12
N ILE A 83 10.75 -23.39 10.86
CA ILE A 83 11.18 -22.38 11.82
C ILE A 83 11.34 -23.03 13.20
N GLU A 84 12.42 -22.69 13.90
CA GLU A 84 12.60 -23.06 15.30
C GLU A 84 11.45 -22.45 16.14
N ARG A 85 10.97 -23.18 17.14
CA ARG A 85 9.82 -22.75 17.95
C ARG A 85 10.03 -21.32 18.50
N PRO A 86 9.25 -20.32 18.05
CA PRO A 86 9.50 -18.93 18.42
C PRO A 86 8.89 -18.59 19.78
N ALA A 87 9.36 -17.49 20.38
CA ALA A 87 8.77 -16.96 21.61
C ALA A 87 7.41 -16.27 21.38
N ALA A 88 7.20 -15.68 20.21
CA ALA A 88 5.94 -15.07 19.80
C ALA A 88 5.82 -15.05 18.26
N VAL A 89 4.60 -15.00 17.73
CA VAL A 89 4.32 -14.85 16.30
C VAL A 89 3.64 -13.50 16.06
N LEU A 90 4.23 -12.65 15.23
CA LEU A 90 3.65 -11.34 14.87
C LEU A 90 2.99 -11.43 13.49
N VAL A 91 1.71 -11.08 13.42
CA VAL A 91 0.89 -11.11 12.19
C VAL A 91 0.43 -9.70 11.85
N THR A 92 0.41 -9.35 10.56
CA THR A 92 -0.09 -8.05 10.10
C THR A 92 -1.05 -8.17 8.91
N SER A 93 -1.91 -7.15 8.75
CA SER A 93 -2.68 -6.95 7.52
C SER A 93 -2.75 -5.48 7.14
N LEU A 94 -2.56 -5.24 5.83
CA LEU A 94 -2.57 -3.91 5.22
C LEU A 94 -3.98 -3.43 4.85
N MET A 95 -4.91 -4.35 4.63
CA MET A 95 -6.28 -4.06 4.19
C MET A 95 -7.28 -4.65 5.17
N THR A 96 -8.36 -3.94 5.45
CA THR A 96 -9.38 -4.38 6.41
C THR A 96 -10.09 -5.64 5.95
N TYR A 97 -10.45 -5.72 4.66
CA TYR A 97 -11.16 -6.84 4.05
C TYR A 97 -10.29 -8.07 3.72
N TRP A 98 -8.98 -8.05 4.05
CA TRP A 98 -8.10 -9.21 3.91
C TRP A 98 -8.05 -10.11 5.15
N TYR A 99 -8.81 -9.76 6.20
CA TYR A 99 -8.81 -10.50 7.46
C TYR A 99 -9.06 -12.01 7.34
N PRO A 100 -9.83 -12.57 6.38
CA PRO A 100 -10.02 -14.02 6.33
C PRO A 100 -8.72 -14.81 6.18
N GLY A 101 -7.79 -14.30 5.35
CA GLY A 101 -6.46 -14.90 5.21
C GLY A 101 -5.59 -14.71 6.45
N VAL A 102 -5.79 -13.60 7.17
CA VAL A 102 -5.13 -13.33 8.46
C VAL A 102 -5.59 -14.32 9.53
N PHE A 103 -6.89 -14.59 9.60
CA PHE A 103 -7.47 -15.53 10.56
C PHE A 103 -7.00 -16.95 10.26
N GLU A 104 -6.93 -17.33 8.98
CA GLU A 104 -6.33 -18.60 8.57
C GLU A 104 -4.85 -18.68 9.00
N ALA A 105 -4.06 -17.64 8.77
CA ALA A 105 -2.66 -17.60 9.18
C ALA A 105 -2.49 -17.73 10.72
N ILE A 106 -3.31 -17.02 11.50
CA ILE A 106 -3.31 -17.10 12.98
C ILE A 106 -3.66 -18.52 13.44
N ARG A 107 -4.75 -19.09 12.92
CA ARG A 107 -5.19 -20.45 13.27
C ARG A 107 -4.09 -21.47 12.98
N LEU A 108 -3.45 -21.36 11.81
CA LEU A 108 -2.37 -22.24 11.38
C LEU A 108 -1.10 -22.07 12.22
N ALA A 109 -0.75 -20.84 12.59
CA ALA A 109 0.36 -20.58 13.50
C ALA A 109 0.14 -21.24 14.88
N LYS A 110 -1.08 -21.14 15.43
CA LYS A 110 -1.44 -21.78 16.72
C LYS A 110 -1.47 -23.31 16.63
N GLU A 111 -1.85 -23.86 15.48
CA GLU A 111 -1.79 -25.32 15.22
C GLU A 111 -0.34 -25.83 15.21
N ILE A 112 0.59 -25.11 14.58
CA ILE A 112 2.00 -25.51 14.46
C ILE A 112 2.81 -25.21 15.74
N PHE A 113 2.49 -24.10 16.42
CA PHE A 113 3.17 -23.69 17.64
C PHE A 113 2.20 -23.60 18.85
N PRO A 114 1.69 -24.73 19.36
CA PRO A 114 0.75 -24.71 20.48
C PRO A 114 1.32 -23.99 21.71
N GLY A 115 0.61 -23.01 22.23
CA GLY A 115 1.01 -22.22 23.40
C GLY A 115 1.98 -21.07 23.12
N VAL A 116 2.41 -20.85 21.87
CA VAL A 116 3.16 -19.64 21.50
C VAL A 116 2.18 -18.50 21.26
N PRO A 117 2.35 -17.34 21.93
CA PRO A 117 1.47 -16.18 21.74
C PRO A 117 1.48 -15.66 20.30
N VAL A 118 0.30 -15.43 19.74
CA VAL A 118 0.10 -14.77 18.44
C VAL A 118 -0.41 -13.35 18.64
N ILE A 119 0.33 -12.39 18.08
CA ILE A 119 0.10 -10.95 18.21
C ILE A 119 -0.30 -10.39 16.84
N LEU A 120 -1.52 -9.87 16.74
CA LEU A 120 -2.05 -9.26 15.52
C LEU A 120 -1.93 -7.73 15.59
N GLY A 121 -1.34 -7.12 14.56
CA GLY A 121 -1.24 -5.66 14.42
C GLY A 121 -1.40 -5.15 12.99
N GLY A 122 -1.15 -3.87 12.77
CA GLY A 122 -1.21 -3.21 11.45
C GLY A 122 -2.54 -2.52 11.16
N ILE A 123 -2.78 -2.20 9.88
CA ILE A 123 -3.88 -1.32 9.46
C ILE A 123 -5.24 -1.92 9.82
N TYR A 124 -5.46 -3.21 9.53
CA TYR A 124 -6.70 -3.90 9.89
C TYR A 124 -6.95 -3.87 11.41
N ALA A 125 -5.97 -4.27 12.21
CA ALA A 125 -6.07 -4.28 13.67
C ALA A 125 -6.28 -2.87 14.26
N THR A 126 -5.82 -1.83 13.56
CA THR A 126 -5.98 -0.43 13.98
C THR A 126 -7.35 0.14 13.62
N LEU A 127 -7.86 -0.17 12.44
CA LEU A 127 -9.12 0.38 11.93
C LEU A 127 -10.35 -0.45 12.34
N CYS A 128 -10.15 -1.74 12.63
CA CYS A 128 -11.19 -2.71 12.99
C CYS A 128 -10.82 -3.45 14.28
N THR A 129 -10.34 -2.72 15.30
CA THR A 129 -9.84 -3.29 16.56
C THR A 129 -10.82 -4.28 17.18
N ASP A 130 -12.09 -3.88 17.35
CA ASP A 130 -13.10 -4.69 18.04
C ASP A 130 -13.35 -6.00 17.31
N HIS A 131 -13.58 -5.94 15.99
CA HIS A 131 -13.76 -7.11 15.14
C HIS A 131 -12.51 -8.03 15.16
N ALA A 132 -11.30 -7.45 15.19
CA ALA A 132 -10.08 -8.23 15.31
C ALA A 132 -9.94 -8.91 16.67
N GLN A 133 -10.28 -8.24 17.77
CA GLN A 133 -10.24 -8.79 19.13
C GLN A 133 -11.24 -9.94 19.29
N GLU A 134 -12.44 -9.78 18.75
CA GLU A 134 -13.50 -10.77 18.92
C GLU A 134 -13.31 -12.02 18.06
N HIS A 135 -12.83 -11.87 16.81
CA HIS A 135 -12.92 -12.95 15.82
C HIS A 135 -11.58 -13.51 15.33
N SER A 136 -10.45 -12.84 15.54
CA SER A 136 -9.20 -13.25 14.88
C SER A 136 -8.56 -14.52 15.44
N GLY A 137 -8.89 -14.88 16.68
CA GLY A 137 -8.23 -15.95 17.41
C GLY A 137 -6.79 -15.64 17.84
N ALA A 138 -6.31 -14.42 17.62
CA ALA A 138 -5.03 -13.94 18.17
C ALA A 138 -5.11 -13.84 19.69
N ASP A 139 -3.98 -14.05 20.37
CA ASP A 139 -3.91 -13.90 21.82
C ASP A 139 -3.87 -12.43 22.22
N PHE A 140 -3.28 -11.58 21.36
CA PHE A 140 -3.22 -10.14 21.54
C PHE A 140 -3.50 -9.40 20.23
N VAL A 141 -4.25 -8.30 20.32
CA VAL A 141 -4.51 -7.38 19.20
C VAL A 141 -3.99 -6.00 19.57
N LEU A 142 -3.05 -5.49 18.77
CA LEU A 142 -2.43 -4.19 18.97
C LEU A 142 -2.89 -3.20 17.89
N SER A 143 -3.40 -2.05 18.35
CA SER A 143 -3.79 -0.93 17.51
C SER A 143 -2.71 0.16 17.53
N GLY A 144 -2.47 0.79 16.39
CA GLY A 144 -1.49 1.87 16.24
C GLY A 144 -0.08 1.39 15.83
N PRO A 145 0.95 2.24 16.02
CA PRO A 145 2.31 1.94 15.57
C PRO A 145 2.94 0.78 16.33
N GLY A 146 3.29 -0.29 15.60
CA GLY A 146 3.90 -1.49 16.18
C GLY A 146 5.28 -1.24 16.79
N GLU A 147 5.99 -0.22 16.31
CA GLU A 147 7.36 0.11 16.73
C GLU A 147 7.46 0.50 18.20
N GLU A 148 6.35 0.94 18.81
CA GLU A 148 6.24 1.29 20.23
C GLU A 148 5.36 0.29 20.98
N THR A 149 4.21 -0.08 20.40
CA THR A 149 3.14 -0.81 21.11
C THR A 149 3.45 -2.27 21.39
N VAL A 150 4.38 -2.89 20.65
CA VAL A 150 4.67 -4.32 20.79
C VAL A 150 5.58 -4.63 21.99
N TRP A 151 6.35 -3.65 22.47
CA TRP A 151 7.42 -3.88 23.43
C TRP A 151 7.00 -4.28 24.84
N PRO A 152 5.99 -3.65 25.45
CA PRO A 152 5.54 -4.09 26.77
C PRO A 152 5.17 -5.57 26.75
N LEU A 153 4.45 -6.00 25.71
CA LEU A 153 4.02 -7.37 25.53
C LEU A 153 5.19 -8.33 25.28
N LEU A 154 6.16 -7.96 24.42
CA LEU A 154 7.33 -8.81 24.19
C LEU A 154 8.19 -8.94 25.46
N LYS A 155 8.33 -7.87 26.24
CA LYS A 155 9.01 -7.94 27.53
C LYS A 155 8.33 -8.93 28.48
N ASP A 156 7.00 -8.91 28.54
CA ASP A 156 6.24 -9.83 29.39
C ASP A 156 6.35 -11.29 28.90
N ILE A 157 6.37 -11.50 27.58
CA ILE A 157 6.49 -12.85 26.99
C ILE A 157 7.91 -13.42 27.14
N THR A 158 8.95 -12.62 26.91
CA THR A 158 10.33 -13.12 26.81
C THR A 158 11.19 -12.79 28.02
N GLY A 159 10.74 -11.92 28.92
CA GLY A 159 11.54 -11.36 30.00
C GLY A 159 12.62 -10.38 29.54
N CYS A 160 12.74 -10.13 28.23
CA CYS A 160 13.81 -9.30 27.68
C CYS A 160 13.37 -7.84 27.59
N ALA A 161 14.06 -6.96 28.32
CA ALA A 161 13.87 -5.52 28.15
C ALA A 161 14.58 -5.04 26.87
N PRO A 162 13.92 -4.24 26.01
CA PRO A 162 14.58 -3.70 24.82
C PRO A 162 15.62 -2.65 25.20
N ALA A 163 16.81 -2.76 24.60
CA ALA A 163 17.86 -1.74 24.69
C ALA A 163 17.58 -0.53 23.77
N PHE A 164 16.74 -0.72 22.74
CA PHE A 164 16.39 0.29 21.76
C PHE A 164 14.90 0.21 21.41
N ILE A 165 14.14 1.25 21.78
CA ILE A 165 12.76 1.45 21.31
C ILE A 165 12.75 2.72 20.45
N PRO A 166 12.53 2.60 19.12
CA PRO A 166 12.41 3.77 18.28
C PRO A 166 11.07 4.47 18.49
N LYS A 167 11.05 5.80 18.39
CA LYS A 167 9.79 6.55 18.28
C LYS A 167 9.16 6.30 16.91
N ALA A 168 7.87 6.01 16.88
CA ALA A 168 7.12 5.75 15.66
C ALA A 168 7.07 6.98 14.74
N GLN A 169 7.16 8.20 15.27
CA GLN A 169 7.04 9.42 14.46
C GLN A 169 8.36 9.82 13.80
N THR A 170 9.51 9.37 14.31
CA THR A 170 10.85 9.73 13.79
C THR A 170 11.55 8.51 13.22
N LEU A 171 11.69 8.46 11.89
CA LEU A 171 12.24 7.30 11.17
C LEU A 171 13.77 7.29 11.09
N ASP A 172 14.45 8.40 11.38
CA ASP A 172 15.90 8.52 11.12
C ASP A 172 16.77 7.68 12.06
N ASP A 173 16.28 7.37 13.26
CA ASP A 173 16.98 6.53 14.23
C ASP A 173 16.70 5.02 14.02
N HIS A 174 15.78 4.69 13.12
CA HIS A 174 15.37 3.31 12.88
C HIS A 174 16.47 2.56 12.13
N PRO A 175 16.72 1.28 12.45
CA PRO A 175 17.48 0.43 11.53
C PRO A 175 16.72 0.30 10.20
N TYR A 176 17.45 0.18 9.09
CA TYR A 176 16.82 -0.01 7.79
C TYR A 176 15.99 -1.31 7.76
N PRO A 177 14.83 -1.31 7.07
CA PRO A 177 13.96 -2.49 7.05
C PRO A 177 14.70 -3.73 6.58
N ALA A 178 14.37 -4.88 7.17
CA ALA A 178 15.03 -6.14 6.89
C ALA A 178 14.63 -6.74 5.52
N PHE A 179 14.79 -6.01 4.41
CA PHE A 179 14.46 -6.45 3.04
C PHE A 179 15.26 -7.67 2.55
N ASN A 180 16.26 -8.12 3.32
CA ASN A 180 16.96 -9.37 3.07
C ASN A 180 16.16 -10.61 3.54
N LEU A 181 15.22 -10.46 4.47
CA LEU A 181 14.43 -11.57 5.03
C LEU A 181 13.61 -12.36 3.99
N PRO A 182 12.93 -11.73 3.01
CA PRO A 182 12.18 -12.45 1.98
C PRO A 182 13.05 -13.18 0.93
N GLY A 183 14.34 -13.45 1.21
CA GLY A 183 15.30 -13.98 0.22
C GLY A 183 15.88 -12.93 -0.72
N GLY A 184 15.86 -11.66 -0.31
CA GLY A 184 16.30 -10.51 -1.10
C GLY A 184 15.19 -9.88 -1.96
N SER A 185 15.40 -8.63 -2.38
CA SER A 185 14.43 -7.86 -3.16
C SER A 185 15.09 -7.23 -4.39
N ASP A 186 14.34 -7.05 -5.48
CA ASP A 186 14.84 -6.29 -6.64
C ASP A 186 14.63 -4.78 -6.49
N TYR A 187 13.81 -4.41 -5.50
CA TYR A 187 13.40 -3.04 -5.24
C TYR A 187 13.29 -2.78 -3.74
N VAL A 188 13.34 -1.52 -3.35
CA VAL A 188 13.09 -1.12 -1.96
C VAL A 188 11.89 -0.19 -1.90
N CYS A 189 10.98 -0.46 -0.97
CA CYS A 189 9.96 0.50 -0.58
C CYS A 189 10.59 1.52 0.36
N LEU A 190 10.73 2.75 -0.11
CA LEU A 190 11.31 3.85 0.65
C LEU A 190 10.18 4.72 1.21
N ILE A 191 10.31 5.08 2.49
CA ILE A 191 9.43 6.03 3.16
C ILE A 191 10.31 7.17 3.66
N THR A 192 10.06 8.37 3.14
CA THR A 192 10.81 9.58 3.49
C THR A 192 10.06 10.50 4.46
N SER A 193 8.78 10.20 4.67
CA SER A 193 7.84 10.93 5.51
C SER A 193 6.70 10.01 5.97
N ARG A 194 6.10 10.31 7.11
CA ARG A 194 4.97 9.57 7.67
C ARG A 194 3.79 10.52 7.88
N GLY A 195 2.60 10.07 7.49
CA GLY A 195 1.37 10.85 7.53
C GLY A 195 1.22 11.83 6.36
N CYS A 196 0.13 12.60 6.40
CA CYS A 196 -0.24 13.56 5.36
C CYS A 196 -0.84 14.82 5.99
N PRO A 197 -0.48 16.03 5.52
CA PRO A 197 -1.08 17.27 6.04
C PRO A 197 -2.53 17.46 5.55
N PHE A 198 -2.95 16.75 4.50
CA PHE A 198 -4.31 16.82 3.98
C PHE A 198 -5.30 16.01 4.83
N ARG A 199 -6.59 16.27 4.62
CA ARG A 199 -7.71 15.68 5.38
C ARG A 199 -8.82 15.16 4.46
N CYS A 200 -8.42 14.51 3.36
CA CYS A 200 -9.36 13.99 2.36
C CYS A 200 -10.40 13.07 3.00
N ALA A 201 -11.69 13.28 2.71
CA ALA A 201 -12.80 12.58 3.36
C ALA A 201 -12.77 11.06 3.19
N TYR A 202 -12.17 10.57 2.10
CA TYR A 202 -12.08 9.14 1.74
C TYR A 202 -10.83 8.42 2.25
N CYS A 203 -9.90 9.10 2.94
CA CYS A 203 -8.58 8.57 3.26
C CYS A 203 -8.40 8.27 4.76
N ALA A 204 -7.62 7.23 5.08
CA ALA A 204 -7.27 6.85 6.46
C ALA A 204 -5.97 7.50 6.98
N SER A 205 -5.20 8.19 6.13
CA SER A 205 -3.82 8.61 6.46
C SER A 205 -3.75 9.39 7.77
N HIS A 206 -4.62 10.39 7.99
CA HIS A 206 -4.64 11.14 9.24
C HIS A 206 -5.02 10.30 10.48
N LYS A 207 -5.88 9.28 10.32
CA LYS A 207 -6.25 8.38 11.43
C LYS A 207 -5.09 7.44 11.79
N LEU A 208 -4.37 6.95 10.78
CA LEU A 208 -3.24 6.04 10.96
C LEU A 208 -1.95 6.76 11.40
N ALA A 209 -1.75 7.98 10.92
CA ALA A 209 -0.60 8.84 11.19
C ALA A 209 -1.08 10.31 11.34
N PRO A 210 -1.45 10.74 12.56
CA PRO A 210 -2.08 12.04 12.78
C PRO A 210 -1.16 13.23 12.52
N LEU A 211 0.15 13.01 12.61
CA LEU A 211 1.18 14.02 12.37
C LEU A 211 1.87 13.76 11.03
N PHE A 212 2.23 14.84 10.34
CA PHE A 212 3.11 14.79 9.19
C PHE A 212 4.56 15.03 9.64
N THR A 213 5.40 14.00 9.53
CA THR A 213 6.82 14.08 9.86
C THR A 213 7.66 13.69 8.65
N GLN A 214 8.78 14.37 8.45
CA GLN A 214 9.72 14.11 7.36
C GLN A 214 11.08 13.75 7.95
N ARG A 215 11.75 12.83 7.28
CA ARG A 215 13.15 12.46 7.54
C ARG A 215 14.08 13.56 7.05
N ALA A 216 15.26 13.65 7.65
CA ALA A 216 16.33 14.47 7.13
C ALA A 216 16.73 13.98 5.71
N PRO A 217 16.88 14.88 4.72
CA PRO A 217 17.34 14.52 3.37
C PRO A 217 18.58 13.63 3.36
N GLU A 218 19.56 13.94 4.22
CA GLU A 218 20.82 13.21 4.33
C GLU A 218 20.61 11.78 4.86
N ALA A 219 19.63 11.57 5.75
CA ALA A 219 19.30 10.24 6.25
C ALA A 219 18.66 9.37 5.16
N VAL A 220 17.82 9.96 4.31
CA VAL A 220 17.25 9.28 3.15
C VAL A 220 18.33 8.92 2.13
N LEU A 221 19.23 9.85 1.82
CA LEU A 221 20.34 9.61 0.90
C LEU A 221 21.26 8.49 1.40
N ARG A 222 21.60 8.47 2.69
CA ARG A 222 22.36 7.35 3.29
C ARG A 222 21.67 6.00 3.10
N GLU A 223 20.34 5.96 3.21
CA GLU A 223 19.59 4.72 2.97
C GLU A 223 19.62 4.30 1.49
N ILE A 224 19.44 5.25 0.56
CA ILE A 224 19.55 4.97 -0.88
C ILE A 224 20.95 4.39 -1.20
N TYR A 225 22.01 5.03 -0.70
CA TYR A 225 23.38 4.56 -0.86
C TYR A 225 23.61 3.19 -0.25
N TYR A 226 23.08 2.93 0.95
CA TYR A 226 23.18 1.63 1.60
C TYR A 226 22.60 0.52 0.72
N TRP A 227 21.37 0.68 0.23
CA TRP A 227 20.72 -0.32 -0.59
C TRP A 227 21.38 -0.50 -1.96
N TYR A 228 21.83 0.61 -2.57
CA TYR A 228 22.52 0.56 -3.86
C TYR A 228 23.91 -0.09 -3.76
N HIS A 229 24.77 0.35 -2.84
CA HIS A 229 26.15 -0.15 -2.78
C HIS A 229 26.27 -1.54 -2.18
N LYS A 230 25.46 -1.87 -1.16
CA LYS A 230 25.55 -3.16 -0.47
C LYS A 230 24.77 -4.27 -1.15
N TYR A 231 23.63 -3.94 -1.75
CA TYR A 231 22.70 -4.93 -2.32
C TYR A 231 22.41 -4.72 -3.80
N HIS A 232 23.05 -3.74 -4.45
CA HIS A 232 22.87 -3.42 -5.88
C HIS A 232 21.41 -3.12 -6.27
N ILE A 233 20.61 -2.62 -5.31
CA ILE A 233 19.23 -2.21 -5.58
C ILE A 233 19.25 -0.96 -6.45
N GLN A 234 18.53 -1.04 -7.57
CA GLN A 234 18.38 0.09 -8.49
C GLN A 234 16.98 0.68 -8.49
N ASP A 235 15.95 -0.08 -8.11
CA ASP A 235 14.56 0.38 -8.15
C ASP A 235 14.08 0.78 -6.73
N PHE A 236 13.73 2.05 -6.57
CA PHE A 236 13.26 2.62 -5.31
C PHE A 236 11.83 3.13 -5.47
N THR A 237 10.96 2.70 -4.57
CA THR A 237 9.53 2.97 -4.65
C THR A 237 9.11 3.81 -3.45
N PHE A 238 8.73 5.07 -3.69
CA PHE A 238 8.27 5.97 -2.64
C PHE A 238 6.83 5.61 -2.23
N TYR A 239 6.67 5.31 -0.94
CA TYR A 239 5.38 4.99 -0.31
C TYR A 239 4.91 6.09 0.66
N ASP A 240 5.53 7.26 0.59
CA ASP A 240 5.09 8.48 1.25
C ASP A 240 3.65 8.85 0.87
N ASP A 241 2.84 9.26 1.83
CA ASP A 241 1.50 9.79 1.56
C ASP A 241 1.55 11.20 0.94
N ALA A 242 2.66 11.92 1.13
CA ALA A 242 2.79 13.33 0.75
C ALA A 242 4.21 13.73 0.32
N LEU A 243 4.83 12.95 -0.58
CA LEU A 243 6.26 13.07 -0.97
C LEU A 243 6.71 14.49 -1.34
N LEU A 244 5.92 15.23 -2.12
CA LEU A 244 6.32 16.54 -2.64
C LEU A 244 6.01 17.71 -1.69
N ILE A 245 5.40 17.45 -0.54
CA ILE A 245 5.14 18.51 0.43
C ILE A 245 6.45 18.99 1.02
N LYS A 246 6.61 20.32 1.10
CA LYS A 246 7.87 20.99 1.47
C LYS A 246 9.06 20.59 0.57
N LYS A 247 8.79 20.27 -0.71
CA LYS A 247 9.77 19.82 -1.71
C LYS A 247 11.14 20.52 -1.67
N LYS A 248 11.15 21.85 -1.50
CA LYS A 248 12.39 22.66 -1.50
C LYS A 248 13.39 22.26 -0.42
N VAL A 249 12.90 21.86 0.75
CA VAL A 249 13.73 21.51 1.91
C VAL A 249 13.80 20.00 2.14
N HIS A 250 13.18 19.20 1.25
CA HIS A 250 13.04 17.76 1.45
C HIS A 250 13.39 16.97 0.19
N ILE A 251 12.46 16.78 -0.76
CA ILE A 251 12.74 15.93 -1.92
C ILE A 251 13.76 16.55 -2.89
N TRP A 252 13.79 17.88 -3.06
CA TRP A 252 14.73 18.54 -3.98
C TRP A 252 16.20 18.25 -3.65
N PRO A 253 16.71 18.50 -2.43
CA PRO A 253 18.11 18.21 -2.10
C PRO A 253 18.45 16.71 -2.26
N ILE A 254 17.51 15.80 -2.02
CA ILE A 254 17.71 14.37 -2.26
C ILE A 254 17.93 14.10 -3.76
N LEU A 255 17.09 14.66 -4.62
CA LEU A 255 17.18 14.43 -6.06
C LEU A 255 18.38 15.13 -6.70
N GLU A 256 18.68 16.36 -6.26
CA GLU A 256 19.87 17.11 -6.69
C GLU A 256 21.15 16.33 -6.39
N GLU A 257 21.24 15.72 -5.20
CA GLU A 257 22.36 14.88 -4.82
C GLU A 257 22.47 13.61 -5.68
N VAL A 258 21.35 12.92 -5.90
CA VAL A 258 21.32 11.74 -6.79
C VAL A 258 21.78 12.07 -8.20
N ILE A 259 21.38 13.24 -8.73
CA ILE A 259 21.79 13.73 -10.05
C ILE A 259 23.28 14.08 -10.06
N ARG A 260 23.78 14.75 -9.01
CA ARG A 260 25.17 15.17 -8.85
C ARG A 260 26.11 13.97 -8.85
N GLU A 261 25.77 12.95 -8.07
CA GLU A 261 26.53 11.69 -7.97
C GLU A 261 26.30 10.76 -9.18
N LYS A 262 25.38 11.11 -10.09
CA LYS A 262 25.00 10.30 -11.27
C LYS A 262 24.64 8.86 -10.89
N LEU A 263 23.95 8.68 -9.76
CA LEU A 263 23.61 7.36 -9.24
C LEU A 263 22.67 6.65 -10.22
N PRO A 264 22.97 5.42 -10.70
CA PRO A 264 22.18 4.74 -11.73
C PRO A 264 20.95 4.02 -11.14
N VAL A 265 20.13 4.78 -10.43
CA VAL A 265 18.89 4.33 -9.78
C VAL A 265 17.65 4.78 -10.55
N ARG A 266 16.52 4.18 -10.23
CA ARG A 266 15.20 4.44 -10.80
C ARG A 266 14.19 4.62 -9.69
N PHE A 267 13.30 5.58 -9.87
CA PHE A 267 12.30 5.92 -8.87
C PHE A 267 10.87 5.70 -9.38
N HIS A 268 9.99 5.32 -8.45
CA HIS A 268 8.58 5.03 -8.72
C HIS A 268 7.69 5.59 -7.61
N THR A 269 6.51 6.09 -7.96
CA THR A 269 5.57 6.73 -7.01
C THR A 269 4.19 6.09 -7.01
N PRO A 270 4.03 4.80 -6.64
CA PRO A 270 2.74 4.12 -6.69
C PRO A 270 1.69 4.71 -5.74
N ASN A 271 2.11 5.35 -4.64
CA ASN A 271 1.23 6.02 -3.68
C ASN A 271 0.76 7.42 -4.11
N ALA A 272 1.08 7.79 -5.36
CA ALA A 272 0.67 9.03 -6.02
C ALA A 272 1.27 10.33 -5.45
N LEU A 273 1.44 11.32 -6.34
CA LEU A 273 1.95 12.65 -6.04
C LEU A 273 0.80 13.66 -6.00
N HIS A 274 1.00 14.72 -5.23
CA HIS A 274 0.11 15.87 -5.21
C HIS A 274 0.35 16.72 -6.48
N ILE A 275 -0.68 16.84 -7.32
CA ILE A 275 -0.58 17.47 -8.65
C ILE A 275 -0.07 18.91 -8.58
N ARG A 276 -0.57 19.69 -7.62
CA ARG A 276 -0.21 21.11 -7.42
C ARG A 276 1.26 21.34 -7.07
N GLU A 277 1.96 20.31 -6.61
CA GLU A 277 3.38 20.41 -6.25
C GLU A 277 4.32 20.22 -7.45
N ILE A 278 3.77 19.99 -8.64
CA ILE A 278 4.53 19.88 -9.89
C ILE A 278 4.64 21.25 -10.55
N ASP A 279 5.85 21.79 -10.55
CA ASP A 279 6.28 22.92 -11.38
C ASP A 279 7.41 22.48 -12.33
N ASP A 280 7.90 23.41 -13.16
CA ASP A 280 9.00 23.16 -14.10
C ASP A 280 10.23 22.53 -13.42
N TYR A 281 10.63 23.05 -12.25
CA TYR A 281 11.82 22.59 -11.57
C TYR A 281 11.63 21.20 -10.91
N THR A 282 10.48 20.96 -10.28
CA THR A 282 10.13 19.62 -9.79
C THR A 282 10.13 18.62 -10.93
N ALA A 283 9.49 18.93 -12.07
CA ALA A 283 9.42 18.02 -13.21
C ALA A 283 10.81 17.72 -13.78
N TYR A 284 11.67 18.73 -13.90
CA TYR A 284 13.07 18.58 -14.28
C TYR A 284 13.83 17.64 -13.33
N LEU A 285 13.76 17.85 -12.02
CA LEU A 285 14.44 17.00 -11.04
C LEU A 285 13.94 15.56 -11.08
N LEU A 286 12.63 15.34 -11.14
CA LEU A 286 12.05 13.99 -11.24
C LEU A 286 12.57 13.26 -12.49
N PHE A 287 12.62 13.94 -13.64
CA PHE A 287 13.12 13.32 -14.87
C PHE A 287 14.62 12.99 -14.77
N ARG A 288 15.42 13.98 -14.35
CA ARG A 288 16.89 13.86 -14.29
C ARG A 288 17.37 12.86 -13.24
N ALA A 289 16.67 12.74 -12.11
CA ALA A 289 16.98 11.77 -11.08
C ALA A 289 16.57 10.32 -11.43
N GLY A 290 15.86 10.12 -12.55
CA GLY A 290 15.57 8.78 -13.06
C GLY A 290 14.21 8.21 -12.66
N PHE A 291 13.20 9.04 -12.35
CA PHE A 291 11.85 8.53 -12.17
C PHE A 291 11.35 7.86 -13.46
N LYS A 292 10.72 6.69 -13.33
CA LYS A 292 10.17 5.89 -14.44
C LYS A 292 8.66 5.70 -14.37
N THR A 293 8.09 5.89 -13.19
CA THR A 293 6.65 5.81 -12.99
C THR A 293 6.22 6.97 -12.11
N ILE A 294 5.52 7.93 -12.71
CA ILE A 294 4.82 8.99 -12.01
C ILE A 294 3.36 8.57 -11.85
N ARG A 295 2.82 8.66 -10.64
CA ARG A 295 1.38 8.58 -10.41
C ARG A 295 0.85 9.86 -9.78
N PHE A 296 -0.36 10.25 -10.16
CA PHE A 296 -1.10 11.35 -9.53
C PHE A 296 -2.39 10.87 -8.88
N GLY A 297 -2.71 11.41 -7.72
CA GLY A 297 -4.03 11.29 -7.12
C GLY A 297 -4.91 12.41 -7.64
N PHE A 298 -5.58 12.19 -8.78
CA PHE A 298 -6.49 13.17 -9.38
C PHE A 298 -7.92 13.00 -8.87
N GLU A 299 -8.35 11.76 -8.65
CA GLU A 299 -9.67 11.34 -8.17
C GLU A 299 -10.85 11.61 -9.11
N THR A 300 -11.17 12.86 -9.49
CA THR A 300 -12.32 13.15 -10.37
C THR A 300 -12.14 14.43 -11.17
N ALA A 301 -12.77 14.54 -12.35
CA ALA A 301 -12.86 15.80 -13.08
C ALA A 301 -14.05 16.66 -12.61
N ASN A 302 -14.87 16.16 -11.69
CA ASN A 302 -15.96 16.92 -11.07
C ASN A 302 -15.41 17.83 -9.96
N MET A 303 -15.19 19.11 -10.30
CA MET A 303 -14.60 20.10 -9.39
C MET A 303 -15.48 20.41 -8.16
N ALA A 304 -16.81 20.27 -8.26
CA ALA A 304 -17.70 20.41 -7.11
C ALA A 304 -17.44 19.29 -6.09
N ARG A 305 -17.41 18.03 -6.56
CA ARG A 305 -17.09 16.89 -5.70
C ARG A 305 -15.69 17.00 -5.09
N HIS A 306 -14.70 17.48 -5.86
CA HIS A 306 -13.37 17.72 -5.32
C HIS A 306 -13.38 18.65 -4.13
N ARG A 307 -14.02 19.81 -4.27
CA ARG A 307 -14.13 20.81 -3.21
C ARG A 307 -14.74 20.24 -1.94
N ASP A 308 -15.76 19.40 -2.09
CA ASP A 308 -16.47 18.80 -0.97
C ASP A 308 -15.69 17.65 -0.28
N MET A 309 -14.79 16.97 -1.01
CA MET A 309 -14.07 15.80 -0.47
C MET A 309 -12.64 16.09 0.00
N ASP A 310 -11.83 16.77 -0.81
CA ASP A 310 -10.41 16.95 -0.54
C ASP A 310 -9.86 18.36 -0.82
N GLY A 311 -10.49 19.13 -1.70
CA GLY A 311 -10.09 20.50 -2.05
C GLY A 311 -8.65 20.62 -2.55
N LYS A 312 -8.05 19.53 -3.03
CA LYS A 312 -6.60 19.45 -3.27
C LYS A 312 -6.16 19.94 -4.64
N ILE A 313 -7.10 20.11 -5.58
CA ILE A 313 -6.85 20.58 -6.94
C ILE A 313 -7.85 21.65 -7.38
N CYS A 314 -7.41 22.47 -8.33
CA CYS A 314 -8.20 23.43 -9.09
C CYS A 314 -8.29 23.00 -10.55
N GLU A 315 -9.22 23.61 -11.29
CA GLU A 315 -9.32 23.45 -12.73
C GLU A 315 -8.00 23.84 -13.42
N GLY A 316 -7.52 23.00 -14.34
CA GLY A 316 -6.28 23.23 -15.09
C GLY A 316 -5.00 22.67 -14.44
N ASP A 317 -5.00 22.37 -13.13
CA ASP A 317 -3.82 21.86 -12.42
C ASP A 317 -3.24 20.59 -13.07
N LEU A 318 -4.11 19.65 -13.45
CA LEU A 318 -3.69 18.41 -14.10
C LEU A 318 -3.01 18.67 -15.44
N MET A 319 -3.60 19.51 -16.30
CA MET A 319 -3.05 19.83 -17.62
C MET A 319 -1.69 20.51 -17.48
N GLN A 320 -1.56 21.42 -16.53
CA GLN A 320 -0.33 22.14 -16.27
C GLN A 320 0.78 21.22 -15.74
N ALA A 321 0.46 20.33 -14.80
CA ALA A 321 1.42 19.35 -14.27
C ALA A 321 1.89 18.37 -15.37
N ILE A 322 0.99 17.88 -16.22
CA ILE A 322 1.36 17.00 -17.34
C ILE A 322 2.23 17.76 -18.34
N LYS A 323 1.90 19.03 -18.66
CA LYS A 323 2.74 19.86 -19.53
C LYS A 323 4.17 19.96 -19.01
N TYR A 324 4.36 20.27 -17.72
CA TYR A 324 5.70 20.32 -17.11
C TYR A 324 6.45 19.00 -17.22
N LEU A 325 5.79 17.87 -16.93
CA LEU A 325 6.41 16.54 -17.06
C LEU A 325 6.79 16.20 -18.51
N ARG A 326 5.93 16.53 -19.47
CA ARG A 326 6.20 16.29 -20.89
C ARG A 326 7.36 17.15 -21.40
N GLN A 327 7.43 18.41 -20.97
CA GLN A 327 8.55 19.31 -21.28
C GLN A 327 9.87 18.82 -20.66
N ALA A 328 9.82 18.22 -19.47
CA ALA A 328 10.99 17.60 -18.83
C ALA A 328 11.46 16.32 -19.55
N GLY A 329 10.58 15.63 -20.28
CA GLY A 329 10.93 14.48 -21.13
C GLY A 329 10.17 13.18 -20.83
N PHE A 330 9.23 13.18 -19.88
CA PHE A 330 8.45 11.98 -19.56
C PHE A 330 7.55 11.55 -20.72
N GLU A 331 7.42 10.24 -20.93
CA GLU A 331 6.45 9.67 -21.86
C GLU A 331 5.04 9.59 -21.25
N ALA A 332 3.98 9.67 -22.06
CA ALA A 332 2.61 9.54 -21.57
C ALA A 332 2.37 8.23 -20.80
N LYS A 333 3.01 7.13 -21.21
CA LYS A 333 2.95 5.82 -20.52
C LYS A 333 3.55 5.81 -19.12
N GLU A 334 4.42 6.78 -18.81
CA GLU A 334 5.09 6.95 -17.52
C GLU A 334 4.26 7.82 -16.56
N ILE A 335 3.24 8.52 -17.05
CA ILE A 335 2.38 9.44 -16.28
C ILE A 335 1.02 8.79 -16.05
N GLY A 336 0.89 8.05 -14.95
CA GLY A 336 -0.39 7.49 -14.52
C GLY A 336 -1.20 8.48 -13.67
N VAL A 337 -2.52 8.48 -13.84
CA VAL A 337 -3.43 9.37 -13.11
C VAL A 337 -4.55 8.52 -12.53
N TYR A 338 -4.63 8.47 -11.20
CA TYR A 338 -5.66 7.73 -10.49
C TYR A 338 -6.97 8.52 -10.46
N ILE A 339 -8.06 7.84 -10.82
CA ILE A 339 -9.44 8.31 -10.80
C ILE A 339 -10.18 7.44 -9.79
N LEU A 340 -10.78 8.07 -8.80
CA LEU A 340 -11.52 7.42 -7.74
C LEU A 340 -12.90 7.04 -8.26
N SER A 341 -13.26 5.76 -8.09
CA SER A 341 -14.47 5.19 -8.64
C SER A 341 -15.26 4.47 -7.55
N GLY A 342 -16.57 4.70 -7.52
CA GLY A 342 -17.51 4.01 -6.62
C GLY A 342 -17.69 4.69 -5.27
N LEU A 343 -17.49 6.02 -5.22
CA LEU A 343 -17.79 6.83 -4.05
C LEU A 343 -19.30 6.91 -3.78
N PRO A 344 -19.73 7.16 -2.52
CA PRO A 344 -21.12 7.44 -2.19
C PRO A 344 -21.71 8.55 -3.08
N GLY A 345 -22.81 8.25 -3.77
CA GLY A 345 -23.48 9.20 -4.68
C GLY A 345 -22.66 9.62 -5.90
N GLN A 346 -21.65 8.83 -6.29
CA GLN A 346 -20.90 9.05 -7.54
C GLN A 346 -21.50 8.21 -8.67
N GLU A 347 -21.94 8.91 -9.71
CA GLU A 347 -22.47 8.32 -10.94
C GLU A 347 -21.34 7.78 -11.82
N TRP A 348 -21.55 6.66 -12.51
CA TRP A 348 -20.55 6.08 -13.41
C TRP A 348 -20.14 7.04 -14.55
N ARG A 349 -21.07 7.91 -14.97
CA ARG A 349 -20.81 8.93 -16.01
C ARG A 349 -19.78 9.97 -15.57
N GLU A 350 -19.74 10.29 -14.28
CA GLU A 350 -18.73 11.19 -13.70
C GLU A 350 -17.33 10.57 -13.83
N VAL A 351 -17.22 9.27 -13.55
CA VAL A 351 -15.98 8.51 -13.69
C VAL A 351 -15.58 8.42 -15.17
N ALA A 352 -16.52 8.12 -16.06
CA ALA A 352 -16.30 8.07 -17.51
C ALA A 352 -15.78 9.41 -18.06
N TYR A 353 -16.40 10.52 -17.66
CA TYR A 353 -15.94 11.86 -18.01
C TYR A 353 -14.52 12.14 -17.51
N SER A 354 -14.21 11.72 -16.27
CA SER A 354 -12.88 11.88 -15.70
C SER A 354 -11.81 11.09 -16.47
N ILE A 355 -12.15 9.91 -17.00
CA ILE A 355 -11.25 9.12 -17.85
C ILE A 355 -10.91 9.88 -19.14
N ASP A 356 -11.93 10.42 -19.80
CA ASP A 356 -11.75 11.18 -21.04
C ASP A 356 -10.96 12.47 -20.79
N TYR A 357 -11.24 13.17 -19.68
CA TYR A 357 -10.50 14.37 -19.26
C TYR A 357 -9.00 14.07 -19.06
N VAL A 358 -8.67 13.01 -18.32
CA VAL A 358 -7.28 12.60 -18.11
C VAL A 358 -6.58 12.25 -19.42
N LYS A 359 -7.26 11.51 -20.31
CA LYS A 359 -6.72 11.13 -21.61
C LYS A 359 -6.47 12.36 -22.48
N ALA A 360 -7.42 13.30 -22.53
CA ALA A 360 -7.29 14.55 -23.27
C ALA A 360 -6.14 15.42 -22.75
N ALA A 361 -5.89 15.40 -21.44
CA ALA A 361 -4.74 16.08 -20.83
C ALA A 361 -3.39 15.41 -21.14
N GLY A 362 -3.37 14.24 -21.77
CA GLY A 362 -2.15 13.49 -22.11
C GLY A 362 -1.65 12.55 -21.01
N GLY A 363 -2.47 12.30 -19.99
CA GLY A 363 -2.19 11.37 -18.90
C GLY A 363 -2.78 9.98 -19.16
N MET A 364 -2.29 9.00 -18.41
CA MET A 364 -2.76 7.62 -18.49
C MET A 364 -3.76 7.34 -17.36
N PRO A 365 -5.06 7.15 -17.63
CA PRO A 365 -6.05 6.95 -16.57
C PRO A 365 -5.90 5.57 -15.91
N TYR A 366 -6.07 5.53 -14.59
CA TYR A 366 -6.14 4.31 -13.77
C TYR A 366 -7.29 4.44 -12.80
N LEU A 367 -8.11 3.39 -12.65
CA LEU A 367 -9.12 3.38 -11.60
C LEU A 367 -8.50 3.03 -10.26
N ALA A 368 -8.77 3.86 -9.27
CA ALA A 368 -8.68 3.53 -7.86
C ALA A 368 -10.12 3.26 -7.37
N GLU A 369 -10.44 2.01 -7.07
CA GLU A 369 -11.77 1.65 -6.57
C GLU A 369 -11.88 2.07 -5.09
N TYR A 370 -12.95 2.78 -4.74
CA TYR A 370 -13.21 3.24 -3.38
C TYR A 370 -13.45 2.05 -2.43
N SER A 371 -12.70 2.03 -1.33
CA SER A 371 -12.90 1.15 -0.19
C SER A 371 -13.45 1.99 0.97
N PRO A 372 -14.61 1.67 1.55
CA PRO A 372 -15.10 2.41 2.70
C PRO A 372 -14.25 2.09 3.92
N ILE A 373 -13.62 3.13 4.49
CA ILE A 373 -12.66 3.00 5.57
C ILE A 373 -13.31 3.37 6.90
N PRO A 374 -13.36 2.47 7.89
CA PRO A 374 -13.84 2.77 9.24
C PRO A 374 -13.18 4.00 9.86
N GLY A 375 -14.01 4.94 10.30
CA GLY A 375 -13.56 6.17 10.95
C GLY A 375 -12.97 7.23 10.00
N SER A 376 -13.03 7.05 8.69
CA SER A 376 -12.83 8.16 7.74
C SER A 376 -14.02 9.14 7.79
N PRO A 377 -13.87 10.42 7.41
CA PRO A 377 -14.99 11.35 7.37
C PRO A 377 -16.15 10.88 6.47
N LEU A 378 -15.87 10.11 5.42
CA LEU A 378 -16.90 9.57 4.52
C LEU A 378 -17.60 8.31 5.08
N TRP A 379 -17.10 7.74 6.18
CA TRP A 379 -17.61 6.49 6.75
C TRP A 379 -19.12 6.51 7.07
N PRO A 380 -19.68 7.55 7.73
CA PRO A 380 -21.12 7.55 8.02
C PRO A 380 -21.97 7.49 6.75
N LYS A 381 -21.59 8.26 5.71
CA LYS A 381 -22.29 8.24 4.43
C LYS A 381 -22.12 6.92 3.69
N ALA A 382 -20.94 6.30 3.80
CA ALA A 382 -20.71 4.97 3.25
C ALA A 382 -21.61 3.93 3.91
N VAL A 383 -21.79 3.96 5.24
CA VAL A 383 -22.68 3.02 5.95
C VAL A 383 -24.13 3.20 5.52
N GLU A 384 -24.57 4.44 5.35
CA GLU A 384 -25.93 4.77 4.91
C GLU A 384 -26.24 4.28 3.49
N THR A 385 -25.26 4.32 2.58
CA THR A 385 -25.47 4.10 1.14
C THR A 385 -24.96 2.77 0.62
N ALA A 386 -24.20 2.02 1.42
CA ALA A 386 -23.62 0.77 0.98
C ALA A 386 -24.69 -0.29 0.70
N ARG A 387 -24.52 -1.06 -0.38
CA ARG A 387 -25.38 -2.22 -0.67
C ARG A 387 -25.10 -3.45 0.20
N PHE A 388 -24.07 -3.37 1.04
CA PHE A 388 -23.62 -4.43 1.94
C PHE A 388 -23.49 -3.87 3.36
N PRO A 389 -23.62 -4.69 4.42
CA PRO A 389 -23.49 -4.25 5.80
C PRO A 389 -22.01 -4.03 6.18
N ILE A 390 -21.39 -2.99 5.62
CA ILE A 390 -19.95 -2.70 5.74
C ILE A 390 -19.45 -2.45 7.17
N ALA A 391 -20.37 -2.07 8.07
CA ALA A 391 -20.08 -1.87 9.50
C ALA A 391 -20.13 -3.18 10.30
N ALA A 392 -20.86 -4.18 9.82
CA ALA A 392 -21.01 -5.47 10.51
C ALA A 392 -19.83 -6.41 10.22
N ASP A 393 -19.32 -6.40 8.99
CA ASP A 393 -18.22 -7.27 8.59
C ASP A 393 -17.25 -6.53 7.64
N PRO A 394 -15.95 -6.42 7.99
CA PRO A 394 -14.96 -5.75 7.15
C PRO A 394 -14.79 -6.34 5.75
N ILE A 395 -15.27 -7.56 5.48
CA ILE A 395 -15.16 -8.18 4.15
C ILE A 395 -15.89 -7.37 3.09
N TYR A 396 -16.97 -6.69 3.48
CA TYR A 396 -17.77 -5.83 2.61
C TYR A 396 -17.11 -4.48 2.32
N GLN A 397 -16.02 -4.14 3.03
CA GLN A 397 -15.21 -2.96 2.74
C GLN A 397 -14.31 -3.16 1.51
N ASN A 398 -14.33 -4.35 0.91
CA ASN A 398 -13.58 -4.67 -0.30
C ASN A 398 -14.02 -3.80 -1.48
N ASN A 399 -13.09 -3.00 -2.00
CA ASN A 399 -13.35 -2.07 -3.11
C ASN A 399 -13.84 -2.76 -4.39
N SER A 400 -13.45 -4.02 -4.60
CA SER A 400 -13.90 -4.80 -5.75
C SER A 400 -15.39 -5.13 -5.74
N LEU A 401 -16.08 -4.89 -4.62
CA LEU A 401 -17.53 -5.01 -4.47
C LEU A 401 -18.27 -3.72 -4.87
N PHE A 402 -17.56 -2.61 -5.04
CA PHE A 402 -18.13 -1.27 -5.27
C PHE A 402 -19.24 -0.94 -4.26
N PRO A 403 -19.00 -1.08 -2.94
CA PRO A 403 -20.05 -1.15 -1.95
C PRO A 403 -20.96 0.09 -1.94
N CYS A 404 -20.40 1.28 -2.23
CA CYS A 404 -21.12 2.56 -2.16
C CYS A 404 -21.34 3.24 -3.53
N ALA A 405 -21.07 2.55 -4.65
CA ALA A 405 -21.29 3.14 -5.97
C ALA A 405 -22.78 3.49 -6.16
N GLY A 406 -23.07 4.70 -6.64
CA GLY A 406 -24.42 5.27 -6.77
C GLY A 406 -25.32 4.49 -7.74
N ASP A 407 -25.24 4.78 -9.04
CA ASP A 407 -25.99 4.10 -10.10
C ASP A 407 -25.32 2.79 -10.55
N PHE A 408 -25.03 1.92 -9.58
CA PHE A 408 -24.24 0.71 -9.82
C PHE A 408 -24.97 -0.35 -10.65
N SER A 409 -24.26 -0.86 -11.65
CA SER A 409 -24.47 -2.21 -12.18
C SER A 409 -23.12 -2.81 -12.58
N TRP A 410 -23.05 -4.13 -12.70
CA TRP A 410 -21.83 -4.77 -13.20
C TRP A 410 -21.53 -4.35 -14.64
N GLU A 411 -22.55 -4.07 -15.45
CA GLU A 411 -22.39 -3.57 -16.81
C GLU A 411 -21.72 -2.18 -16.84
N THR A 412 -22.12 -1.25 -15.96
CA THR A 412 -21.52 0.09 -15.89
C THR A 412 -20.07 0.02 -15.41
N VAL A 413 -19.78 -0.84 -14.41
CA VAL A 413 -18.40 -1.09 -13.96
C VAL A 413 -17.54 -1.67 -15.08
N GLN A 414 -18.03 -2.65 -15.85
CA GLN A 414 -17.28 -3.20 -16.98
C GLN A 414 -17.07 -2.16 -18.06
N ARG A 415 -18.08 -1.32 -18.35
CA ARG A 415 -17.97 -0.22 -19.32
C ARG A 415 -16.83 0.74 -18.96
N ILE A 416 -16.77 1.22 -17.71
CA ILE A 416 -15.69 2.10 -17.24
C ILE A 416 -14.33 1.39 -17.36
N LYS A 417 -14.24 0.11 -16.96
CA LYS A 417 -12.99 -0.66 -17.05
C LYS A 417 -12.50 -0.82 -18.49
N MET A 418 -13.41 -1.08 -19.43
CA MET A 418 -13.09 -1.14 -20.86
C MET A 418 -12.63 0.21 -21.38
N GLN A 419 -13.29 1.31 -20.98
CA GLN A 419 -12.87 2.67 -21.36
C GLN A 419 -11.45 2.98 -20.89
N VAL A 420 -11.09 2.62 -19.65
CA VAL A 420 -9.71 2.75 -19.16
C VAL A 420 -8.72 1.89 -19.96
N ARG A 421 -9.07 0.64 -20.29
CA ARG A 421 -8.20 -0.21 -21.14
C ARG A 421 -7.95 0.43 -22.50
N ALA A 422 -9.02 0.92 -23.14
CA ALA A 422 -8.94 1.61 -24.43
C ALA A 422 -8.12 2.91 -24.36
N ALA A 423 -8.32 3.73 -23.32
CA ALA A 423 -7.53 4.93 -23.08
C ALA A 423 -6.04 4.62 -22.89
N ARG A 424 -5.72 3.41 -22.42
CA ARG A 424 -4.35 2.92 -22.23
C ARG A 424 -3.76 2.19 -23.43
N GLY A 425 -4.48 2.09 -24.55
CA GLY A 425 -4.06 1.35 -25.73
C GLY A 425 -3.92 -0.16 -25.49
N LEU A 426 -4.63 -0.71 -24.50
CA LEU A 426 -4.67 -2.15 -24.22
C LEU A 426 -5.82 -2.78 -25.00
N SER A 427 -5.59 -3.93 -25.65
CA SER A 427 -6.65 -4.68 -26.30
C SER A 427 -7.74 -5.07 -25.31
N CYS A 428 -9.01 -5.07 -25.75
CA CYS A 428 -10.15 -5.47 -24.92
C CYS A 428 -9.94 -6.87 -24.34
#